data_AF-A0A3R8RDG2-F1
#
_entry.id   AF-A0A3R8RDG2-F1
#
_cell.length_a   1.000
_cell.length_b   1.000
_cell.length_c   1.000
_cell.angle_alpha   90.00
_cell.angle_beta   90.00
_cell.angle_gamma   90.00
#
_symmetry.space_group_name_H-M   'P 1'
#
loop_
_entity.id
_entity.type
_entity.pdbx_description
1 polymer ?
#
loop_
_entity_poly.entity_id
_entity_poly.type
_entity_poly.pdbx_seq_one_letter_code
_entity_poly.pdbx_strand_id
1 'polypeptide(L)'
;MVLCGVAAYLVVQYVTGGGGSHGCKVVSATGAGTSYEFTPEQAANAATIAAVGTGRNMPERAVTIALATALQESGLRNIEHGDRDSLGLFQQRPSQGWGSAQQIMDPTYAAGIFYAHLAKVPGYADLPLTVAAQKVQRSGYPEAYAKHEPDAELLSAALTGQAAATLTCDGRFDPAAQAIGPDAVRAALVRDFGRDALQETGAEVGGAPVPSPSPSPSVTATASGRTVTVPVPLGTRTDASGRDERERGWQLAHWAVANSSALHIQRVTYAGRVWIAGSDGGAWQQVRSQGVAGAEKSVGVVRIVTGQ
;
A
#
# COMPACT_ATOMS: atom_id res chain seq x y z
N MET A 1 -10.60 -13.21 -33.86
CA MET A 1 -9.31 -12.68 -33.38
C MET A 1 -9.25 -12.65 -31.84
N VAL A 2 -9.72 -13.69 -31.15
CA VAL A 2 -9.75 -13.77 -29.67
C VAL A 2 -8.81 -14.87 -29.14
N LEU A 3 -8.45 -15.84 -29.99
CA LEU A 3 -7.54 -16.94 -29.63
C LEU A 3 -6.07 -16.50 -29.50
N CYS A 4 -5.64 -15.45 -30.20
CA CYS A 4 -4.24 -15.01 -30.13
C CYS A 4 -3.91 -14.22 -28.84
N GLY A 5 -4.90 -13.54 -28.24
CA GLY A 5 -4.71 -12.76 -27.00
C GLY A 5 -4.54 -13.62 -25.76
N VAL A 6 -5.26 -14.75 -25.67
CA VAL A 6 -5.13 -15.71 -24.55
C VAL A 6 -3.83 -16.49 -24.64
N ALA A 7 -3.39 -16.87 -25.85
CA ALA A 7 -2.10 -17.53 -26.05
C ALA A 7 -0.92 -16.61 -25.70
N ALA A 8 -0.98 -15.32 -26.05
CA ALA A 8 0.05 -14.35 -25.66
C ALA A 8 0.11 -14.13 -24.15
N TYR A 9 -1.04 -14.09 -23.46
CA TYR A 9 -1.10 -13.97 -22.00
C TYR A 9 -0.51 -15.19 -21.29
N LEU A 10 -0.78 -16.40 -21.78
CA LEU A 10 -0.25 -17.65 -21.20
C LEU A 10 1.24 -17.87 -21.51
N VAL A 11 1.74 -17.44 -22.67
CA VAL A 11 3.16 -17.55 -23.03
C VAL A 11 4.03 -16.56 -22.23
N VAL A 12 3.53 -15.36 -21.92
CA VAL A 12 4.26 -14.40 -21.05
C VAL A 12 4.39 -14.92 -19.61
N GLN A 13 3.36 -15.63 -19.11
CA GLN A 13 3.42 -16.28 -17.80
C GLN A 13 4.38 -17.49 -17.76
N TYR A 14 4.58 -18.17 -18.90
CA TYR A 14 5.45 -19.37 -18.95
C TYR A 14 6.93 -19.06 -19.24
N VAL A 15 7.24 -17.94 -19.89
CA VAL A 15 8.64 -17.54 -20.23
C VAL A 15 9.32 -16.73 -19.11
N THR A 16 8.58 -16.32 -18.07
CA THR A 16 9.15 -15.59 -16.91
C THR A 16 9.58 -16.50 -15.74
N GLY A 17 9.38 -17.82 -15.85
CA GLY A 17 9.69 -18.81 -14.81
C GLY A 17 11.12 -19.38 -14.82
N GLY A 18 12.16 -18.56 -14.97
CA GLY A 18 13.53 -19.06 -15.17
C GLY A 18 14.66 -18.10 -14.82
N GLY A 19 14.65 -17.54 -13.61
CA GLY A 19 15.73 -16.74 -13.02
C GLY A 19 15.24 -16.09 -11.73
N GLY A 20 15.91 -16.33 -10.59
CA GLY A 20 15.38 -16.00 -9.25
C GLY A 20 14.70 -14.65 -9.17
N SER A 21 13.38 -14.64 -8.98
CA SER A 21 12.54 -13.46 -9.13
C SER A 21 12.88 -12.40 -8.07
N HIS A 22 13.37 -11.26 -8.57
CA HIS A 22 13.37 -9.99 -7.87
C HIS A 22 11.93 -9.63 -7.49
N GLY A 23 11.67 -9.34 -6.22
CA GLY A 23 10.29 -9.12 -5.82
C GLY A 23 10.07 -8.90 -4.34
N CYS A 24 8.81 -8.59 -4.06
CA CYS A 24 8.22 -8.55 -2.75
C CYS A 24 7.29 -9.76 -2.58
N LYS A 25 7.10 -10.15 -1.33
CA LYS A 25 6.22 -11.23 -0.94
C LYS A 25 5.50 -10.86 0.35
N VAL A 26 4.22 -11.19 0.40
CA VAL A 26 3.44 -11.22 1.64
C VAL A 26 3.05 -12.66 1.95
N VAL A 27 3.09 -13.03 3.21
CA VAL A 27 2.72 -14.37 3.68
C VAL A 27 1.60 -14.29 4.72
N SER A 28 0.78 -15.32 4.83
CA SER A 28 -0.20 -15.41 5.90
C SER A 28 0.47 -15.48 7.27
N ALA A 29 -0.03 -14.71 8.24
CA ALA A 29 0.43 -14.74 9.63
C ALA A 29 0.16 -16.09 10.31
N THR A 30 -0.82 -16.86 9.84
CA THR A 30 -1.20 -18.16 10.43
C THR A 30 -0.34 -19.33 9.94
N GLY A 31 0.62 -19.08 9.05
CA GLY A 31 1.57 -20.09 8.58
C GLY A 31 0.99 -21.11 7.60
N ALA A 32 -0.21 -20.89 7.07
CA ALA A 32 -0.91 -21.79 6.14
C ALA A 32 -0.26 -21.95 4.75
N GLY A 33 0.96 -21.44 4.54
CA GLY A 33 1.67 -21.51 3.27
C GLY A 33 1.12 -20.60 2.17
N THR A 34 0.02 -19.87 2.41
CA THR A 34 -0.52 -18.89 1.47
C THR A 34 0.39 -17.67 1.39
N SER A 35 0.76 -17.30 0.18
CA SER A 35 1.59 -16.14 -0.10
C SER A 35 1.19 -15.49 -1.42
N TYR A 36 1.48 -14.20 -1.53
CA TYR A 36 1.34 -13.45 -2.77
C TYR A 36 2.67 -12.77 -3.10
N GLU A 37 3.17 -12.98 -4.32
CA GLU A 37 4.41 -12.38 -4.84
C GLU A 37 4.09 -11.28 -5.85
N PHE A 38 4.84 -10.18 -5.77
CA PHE A 38 4.58 -8.96 -6.54
C PHE A 38 5.87 -8.15 -6.73
N THR A 39 5.88 -7.23 -7.68
CA THR A 39 7.04 -6.39 -7.97
C THR A 39 7.21 -5.28 -6.91
N PRO A 40 8.40 -4.68 -6.80
CA PRO A 40 8.60 -3.50 -5.95
C PRO A 40 7.68 -2.33 -6.30
N GLU A 41 7.34 -2.12 -7.57
CA GLU A 41 6.37 -1.11 -8.00
C GLU A 41 4.97 -1.40 -7.42
N GLN A 42 4.49 -2.64 -7.58
CA GLN A 42 3.20 -3.08 -7.03
C GLN A 42 3.18 -2.95 -5.50
N ALA A 43 4.31 -3.20 -4.84
CA ALA A 43 4.46 -3.05 -3.40
C ALA A 43 4.26 -1.60 -2.95
N ALA A 44 4.97 -0.66 -3.58
CA ALA A 44 4.87 0.75 -3.26
C ALA A 44 3.43 1.27 -3.49
N ASN A 45 2.81 0.91 -4.62
CA ASN A 45 1.44 1.30 -4.93
C ASN A 45 0.42 0.73 -3.92
N ALA A 46 0.54 -0.56 -3.56
CA ALA A 46 -0.31 -1.18 -2.54
C ALA A 46 -0.15 -0.49 -1.18
N ALA A 47 1.09 -0.15 -0.81
CA ALA A 47 1.38 0.56 0.43
C ALA A 47 0.76 1.96 0.45
N THR A 48 0.78 2.70 -0.67
CA THR A 48 0.07 3.98 -0.80
C THR A 48 -1.44 3.80 -0.66
N ILE A 49 -2.06 2.80 -1.32
CA ILE A 49 -3.51 2.53 -1.19
C ILE A 49 -3.89 2.27 0.27
N ALA A 50 -3.10 1.48 1.00
CA ALA A 50 -3.34 1.19 2.41
C ALA A 50 -3.13 2.42 3.30
N ALA A 51 -2.06 3.18 3.07
CA ALA A 51 -1.76 4.41 3.81
C ALA A 51 -2.88 5.45 3.67
N VAL A 52 -3.39 5.67 2.46
CA VAL A 52 -4.51 6.60 2.21
C VAL A 52 -5.80 6.13 2.88
N GLY A 53 -6.15 4.84 2.78
CA GLY A 53 -7.36 4.30 3.40
C GLY A 53 -7.35 4.46 4.91
N THR A 54 -6.25 4.06 5.53
CA THR A 54 -6.05 4.16 6.97
C THR A 54 -5.94 5.60 7.47
N GLY A 55 -5.30 6.50 6.71
CA GLY A 55 -5.26 7.94 7.01
C GLY A 55 -6.65 8.60 7.00
N ARG A 56 -7.61 8.00 6.28
CA ARG A 56 -9.04 8.36 6.24
C ARG A 56 -9.89 7.66 7.29
N ASN A 57 -9.29 6.92 8.23
CA ASN A 57 -9.96 6.07 9.21
C ASN A 57 -10.86 5.00 8.58
N MET A 58 -10.53 4.54 7.37
CA MET A 58 -11.25 3.43 6.77
C MET A 58 -10.85 2.12 7.47
N PRO A 59 -11.82 1.21 7.73
CA PRO A 59 -11.52 -0.11 8.30
C PRO A 59 -10.69 -0.95 7.32
N GLU A 60 -10.03 -1.99 7.82
CA GLU A 60 -9.24 -2.91 6.98
C GLU A 60 -10.04 -3.45 5.79
N ARG A 61 -11.32 -3.81 6.00
CA ARG A 61 -12.20 -4.29 4.92
C ARG A 61 -12.26 -3.33 3.73
N ALA A 62 -12.24 -2.01 3.96
CA ALA A 62 -12.20 -1.03 2.88
C ALA A 62 -10.87 -1.07 2.11
N VAL A 63 -9.77 -1.27 2.83
CA VAL A 63 -8.43 -1.42 2.23
C VAL A 63 -8.37 -2.70 1.38
N THR A 64 -8.93 -3.80 1.87
CA THR A 64 -9.07 -5.05 1.09
C THR A 64 -9.86 -4.81 -0.19
N ILE A 65 -11.01 -4.12 -0.13
CA ILE A 65 -11.82 -3.78 -1.31
C ILE A 65 -11.01 -2.93 -2.30
N ALA A 66 -10.28 -1.91 -1.82
CA ALA A 66 -9.48 -1.05 -2.68
C ALA A 66 -8.32 -1.80 -3.36
N LEU A 67 -7.60 -2.63 -2.61
CA LEU A 67 -6.49 -3.43 -3.14
C LEU A 67 -6.97 -4.45 -4.17
N ALA A 68 -8.07 -5.16 -3.89
CA ALA A 68 -8.68 -6.09 -4.85
C ALA A 68 -9.16 -5.35 -6.12
N THR A 69 -9.69 -4.14 -5.97
CA THR A 69 -10.06 -3.30 -7.11
C THR A 69 -8.83 -2.95 -7.94
N ALA A 70 -7.78 -2.39 -7.35
CA ALA A 70 -6.57 -2.02 -8.09
C ALA A 70 -5.83 -3.23 -8.70
N LEU A 71 -5.90 -4.40 -8.05
CA LEU A 71 -5.41 -5.67 -8.62
C LEU A 71 -6.17 -6.03 -9.91
N GLN A 72 -7.50 -5.89 -9.90
CA GLN A 72 -8.33 -6.18 -11.06
C GLN A 72 -8.17 -5.16 -12.18
N GLU A 73 -8.06 -3.88 -11.84
CA GLU A 73 -8.04 -2.78 -12.82
C GLU A 73 -6.68 -2.64 -13.50
N SER A 74 -5.58 -2.73 -12.74
CA SER A 74 -4.23 -2.50 -13.29
C SER A 74 -3.17 -3.49 -12.82
N GLY A 75 -3.55 -4.48 -12.01
CA GLY A 75 -2.58 -5.33 -11.32
C GLY A 75 -1.67 -4.54 -10.39
N LEU A 76 -2.19 -3.51 -9.70
CA LEU A 76 -1.43 -2.59 -8.82
C LEU A 76 -0.34 -1.77 -9.53
N ARG A 77 -0.45 -1.55 -10.84
CA ARG A 77 0.47 -0.70 -11.62
C ARG A 77 -0.16 0.64 -11.95
N ASN A 78 0.62 1.70 -11.94
CA ASN A 78 0.10 3.04 -12.23
C ASN A 78 0.25 3.34 -13.73
N ILE A 79 -0.67 2.81 -14.55
CA ILE A 79 -0.53 2.77 -16.01
C ILE A 79 -1.14 3.99 -16.72
N GLU A 80 -0.47 4.47 -17.77
CA GLU A 80 -0.88 5.63 -18.58
C GLU A 80 -1.84 5.27 -19.74
N HIS A 81 -2.39 4.05 -19.73
CA HIS A 81 -3.27 3.54 -20.79
C HIS A 81 -4.36 2.65 -20.20
N GLY A 82 -5.42 2.44 -21.00
CA GLY A 82 -6.61 1.68 -20.62
C GLY A 82 -7.68 1.74 -21.70
N ASP A 83 -8.88 1.25 -21.38
CA ASP A 83 -10.05 1.45 -22.25
C ASP A 83 -10.42 2.95 -22.29
N ARG A 84 -10.60 3.50 -23.49
CA ARG A 84 -10.89 4.93 -23.73
C ARG A 84 -9.82 5.86 -23.10
N ASP A 85 -10.18 6.62 -22.07
CA ASP A 85 -9.33 7.55 -21.32
C ASP A 85 -9.08 7.05 -19.88
N SER A 86 -9.19 5.74 -19.63
CA SER A 86 -8.91 5.16 -18.31
C SER A 86 -7.42 5.20 -17.99
N LEU A 87 -7.09 5.62 -16.77
CA LEU A 87 -5.72 5.84 -16.31
C LEU A 87 -5.52 5.35 -14.87
N GLY A 88 -4.25 5.10 -14.53
CA GLY A 88 -3.78 4.89 -13.18
C GLY A 88 -4.23 3.58 -12.53
N LEU A 89 -4.04 3.52 -11.20
CA LEU A 89 -4.24 2.32 -10.37
C LEU A 89 -5.65 1.71 -10.44
N PHE A 90 -6.66 2.56 -10.56
CA PHE A 90 -8.07 2.14 -10.52
C PHE A 90 -8.73 2.26 -11.89
N GLN A 91 -7.95 2.48 -12.97
CA GLN A 91 -8.48 2.70 -14.32
C GLN A 91 -9.62 3.74 -14.35
N GLN A 92 -9.42 4.83 -13.62
CA GLN A 92 -10.39 5.92 -13.50
C GLN A 92 -10.37 6.79 -14.75
N ARG A 93 -11.51 7.39 -15.08
CA ARG A 93 -11.69 8.15 -16.33
C ARG A 93 -11.91 9.64 -16.06
N PRO A 94 -11.07 10.54 -16.60
CA PRO A 94 -11.31 11.98 -16.55
C PRO A 94 -12.68 12.37 -17.10
N SER A 95 -13.08 11.78 -18.23
CA SER A 95 -14.39 12.05 -18.85
C SER A 95 -15.61 11.61 -18.03
N GLN A 96 -15.42 10.81 -16.98
CA GLN A 96 -16.48 10.43 -16.03
C GLN A 96 -16.44 11.20 -14.71
N GLY A 97 -15.58 12.23 -14.62
CA GLY A 97 -15.53 13.11 -13.45
C GLY A 97 -14.70 12.58 -12.28
N TRP A 98 -13.84 11.57 -12.50
CA TRP A 98 -12.95 11.04 -11.46
C TRP A 98 -11.77 11.96 -11.10
N GLY A 99 -11.52 13.01 -11.89
CA GLY A 99 -10.39 13.93 -11.75
C GLY A 99 -9.74 14.25 -13.09
N SER A 100 -8.75 15.13 -13.12
CA SER A 100 -7.91 15.34 -14.31
C SER A 100 -6.99 14.14 -14.54
N ALA A 101 -6.44 14.00 -15.76
CA ALA A 101 -5.46 12.95 -16.05
C ALA A 101 -4.25 12.99 -15.09
N GLN A 102 -3.76 14.19 -14.77
CA GLN A 102 -2.67 14.37 -13.81
C GLN A 102 -3.05 13.92 -12.41
N GLN A 103 -4.28 14.20 -11.97
CA GLN A 103 -4.76 13.78 -10.66
C GLN A 103 -4.93 12.26 -10.58
N ILE A 104 -5.52 11.63 -11.60
CA ILE A 104 -5.73 10.18 -11.62
C ILE A 104 -4.40 9.40 -11.69
N MET A 105 -3.38 9.99 -12.33
CA MET A 105 -2.03 9.43 -12.34
C MET A 105 -1.27 9.62 -11.02
N ASP A 106 -1.80 10.38 -10.04
CA ASP A 106 -1.26 10.39 -8.68
C ASP A 106 -1.92 9.27 -7.85
N PRO A 107 -1.17 8.23 -7.42
CA PRO A 107 -1.68 7.14 -6.61
C PRO A 107 -2.42 7.58 -5.34
N THR A 108 -1.97 8.67 -4.71
CA THR A 108 -2.56 9.20 -3.47
C THR A 108 -3.95 9.76 -3.74
N TYR A 109 -4.08 10.52 -4.83
CA TYR A 109 -5.34 11.07 -5.27
C TYR A 109 -6.30 9.97 -5.70
N ALA A 110 -5.85 9.05 -6.58
CA ALA A 110 -6.68 7.98 -7.13
C ALA A 110 -7.25 7.07 -6.02
N ALA A 111 -6.43 6.70 -5.03
CA ALA A 111 -6.89 5.97 -3.85
C ALA A 111 -7.86 6.81 -3.00
N GLY A 112 -7.53 8.08 -2.79
CA GLY A 112 -8.34 8.99 -1.98
C GLY A 112 -9.75 9.18 -2.53
N ILE A 113 -9.89 9.40 -3.83
CA ILE A 113 -11.19 9.52 -4.50
C ILE A 113 -11.94 8.18 -4.50
N PHE A 114 -11.25 7.05 -4.68
CA PHE A 114 -11.86 5.72 -4.54
C PHE A 114 -12.52 5.53 -3.16
N TYR A 115 -11.79 5.79 -2.08
CA TYR A 115 -12.35 5.69 -0.72
C TYR A 115 -13.49 6.68 -0.46
N ALA A 116 -13.43 7.88 -1.03
CA ALA A 116 -14.52 8.85 -0.96
C ALA A 116 -15.83 8.31 -1.56
N HIS A 117 -15.74 7.59 -2.67
CA HIS A 117 -16.89 6.92 -3.28
C HIS A 117 -17.33 5.68 -2.50
N LEU A 118 -16.39 4.85 -2.03
CA LEU A 118 -16.71 3.67 -1.23
C LEU A 118 -17.48 4.03 0.05
N ALA A 119 -17.09 5.12 0.72
CA ALA A 119 -17.77 5.61 1.93
C ALA A 119 -19.26 5.98 1.70
N LYS A 120 -19.65 6.29 0.45
CA LYS A 120 -21.04 6.58 0.08
C LYS A 120 -21.88 5.33 -0.20
N VAL A 121 -21.25 4.14 -0.25
CA VAL A 121 -21.96 2.87 -0.47
C VAL A 121 -22.51 2.37 0.86
N PRO A 122 -23.85 2.34 1.06
CA PRO A 122 -24.43 1.90 2.32
C PRO A 122 -24.08 0.45 2.62
N GLY A 123 -23.61 0.18 3.84
CA GLY A 123 -23.29 -1.17 4.30
C GLY A 123 -22.16 -1.86 3.53
N TYR A 124 -21.28 -1.12 2.84
CA TYR A 124 -20.26 -1.72 1.97
C TYR A 124 -19.38 -2.78 2.66
N ALA A 125 -19.15 -2.62 3.97
CA ALA A 125 -18.32 -3.53 4.75
C ALA A 125 -18.92 -4.94 4.84
N ASP A 126 -20.25 -5.05 4.83
CA ASP A 126 -21.00 -6.30 4.94
C ASP A 126 -21.34 -6.91 3.57
N LEU A 127 -21.06 -6.19 2.48
CA LEU A 127 -21.27 -6.69 1.13
C LEU A 127 -20.15 -7.66 0.72
N PRO A 128 -20.45 -8.63 -0.17
CA PRO A 128 -19.41 -9.33 -0.90
C PRO A 128 -18.46 -8.33 -1.56
N LEU A 129 -17.15 -8.58 -1.50
CA LEU A 129 -16.13 -7.61 -1.95
C LEU A 129 -16.41 -7.13 -3.38
N THR A 130 -16.75 -8.07 -4.25
CA THR A 130 -17.04 -7.79 -5.66
C THR A 130 -18.24 -6.87 -5.84
N VAL A 131 -19.25 -6.96 -4.96
CA VAL A 131 -20.44 -6.10 -4.98
C VAL A 131 -20.09 -4.69 -4.51
N ALA A 132 -19.27 -4.55 -3.46
CA ALA A 132 -18.81 -3.25 -2.98
C ALA A 132 -17.94 -2.55 -4.03
N ALA A 133 -16.94 -3.25 -4.58
CA ALA A 133 -16.06 -2.74 -5.65
C ALA A 133 -16.87 -2.33 -6.89
N GLN A 134 -17.80 -3.18 -7.33
CA GLN A 134 -18.66 -2.90 -8.47
C GLN A 134 -19.58 -1.68 -8.25
N LYS A 135 -20.09 -1.46 -7.03
CA LYS A 135 -20.90 -0.27 -6.72
C LYS A 135 -20.10 1.04 -6.86
N VAL A 136 -18.78 0.98 -6.64
CA VAL A 136 -17.87 2.11 -6.83
C VAL A 136 -17.49 2.26 -8.31
N GLN A 137 -16.93 1.22 -8.92
CA GLN A 137 -16.33 1.29 -10.26
C GLN A 137 -17.36 1.23 -11.41
N ARG A 138 -18.51 0.58 -11.19
CA ARG A 138 -19.55 0.33 -12.21
C ARG A 138 -18.97 -0.30 -13.49
N SER A 139 -18.11 -1.30 -13.33
CA SER A 139 -17.45 -2.02 -14.42
C SER A 139 -18.43 -2.89 -15.24
N GLY A 140 -18.03 -3.29 -16.46
CA GLY A 140 -18.76 -4.26 -17.27
C GLY A 140 -18.65 -5.71 -16.78
N TYR A 141 -17.82 -5.99 -15.78
CA TYR A 141 -17.52 -7.34 -15.28
C TYR A 141 -17.65 -7.45 -13.75
N PRO A 142 -18.88 -7.48 -13.19
CA PRO A 142 -19.13 -7.39 -11.76
C PRO A 142 -18.45 -8.44 -10.88
N GLU A 143 -18.22 -9.65 -11.40
CA GLU A 143 -17.65 -10.79 -10.65
C GLU A 143 -16.12 -10.87 -10.72
N ALA A 144 -15.48 -10.01 -11.51
CA ALA A 144 -14.05 -10.11 -11.78
C ALA A 144 -13.18 -9.81 -10.54
N TYR A 145 -13.69 -9.06 -9.57
CA TYR A 145 -12.95 -8.68 -8.37
C TYR A 145 -12.80 -9.83 -7.36
N ALA A 146 -13.77 -10.74 -7.30
CA ALA A 146 -13.81 -11.81 -6.29
C ALA A 146 -12.55 -12.70 -6.29
N LYS A 147 -11.95 -12.95 -7.46
CA LYS A 147 -10.73 -13.76 -7.58
C LYS A 147 -9.51 -13.14 -6.88
N HIS A 148 -9.52 -11.83 -6.63
CA HIS A 148 -8.43 -11.09 -6.00
C HIS A 148 -8.61 -10.94 -4.48
N GLU A 149 -9.75 -11.36 -3.91
CA GLU A 149 -10.03 -11.23 -2.48
C GLU A 149 -8.96 -11.90 -1.60
N PRO A 150 -8.49 -13.14 -1.87
CA PRO A 150 -7.45 -13.76 -1.04
C PRO A 150 -6.12 -13.00 -1.04
N ASP A 151 -5.67 -12.53 -2.21
CA ASP A 151 -4.42 -11.77 -2.33
C ASP A 151 -4.55 -10.39 -1.65
N ALA A 152 -5.70 -9.74 -1.82
CA ALA A 152 -5.99 -8.45 -1.21
C ALA A 152 -6.11 -8.53 0.32
N GLU A 153 -6.58 -9.65 0.88
CA GLU A 153 -6.61 -9.89 2.32
C GLU A 153 -5.20 -10.03 2.90
N LEU A 154 -4.30 -10.75 2.22
CA LEU A 154 -2.90 -10.84 2.64
C LEU A 154 -2.24 -9.46 2.64
N LEU A 155 -2.43 -8.71 1.55
CA LEU A 155 -1.89 -7.36 1.41
C LEU A 155 -2.47 -6.41 2.46
N SER A 156 -3.79 -6.41 2.69
CA SER A 156 -4.42 -5.53 3.68
C SER A 156 -3.93 -5.84 5.08
N ALA A 157 -3.87 -7.13 5.46
CA ALA A 157 -3.43 -7.52 6.79
C ALA A 157 -1.98 -7.06 7.06
N ALA A 158 -1.08 -7.21 6.08
CA ALA A 158 0.29 -6.73 6.23
C ALA A 158 0.37 -5.19 6.23
N LEU A 159 -0.22 -4.52 5.24
CA LEU A 159 -0.05 -3.09 5.01
C LEU A 159 -0.88 -2.19 5.94
N THR A 160 -1.85 -2.75 6.66
CA THR A 160 -2.54 -2.08 7.77
C THR A 160 -1.91 -2.39 9.13
N GLY A 161 -0.96 -3.33 9.18
CA GLY A 161 -0.18 -3.69 10.36
C GLY A 161 -0.76 -4.81 11.24
N GLN A 162 -1.92 -5.36 10.87
CA GLN A 162 -2.56 -6.50 11.56
C GLN A 162 -1.67 -7.74 11.58
N ALA A 163 -1.07 -8.08 10.43
CA ALA A 163 -0.16 -9.20 10.28
C ALA A 163 1.29 -8.72 10.40
N ALA A 164 1.84 -8.73 11.61
CA ALA A 164 3.22 -8.29 11.90
C ALA A 164 4.30 -9.11 11.16
N ALA A 165 5.30 -8.42 10.61
CA ALA A 165 6.49 -9.01 9.99
C ALA A 165 6.22 -9.98 8.81
N THR A 166 5.12 -9.79 8.08
CA THR A 166 4.72 -10.69 6.98
C THR A 166 5.02 -10.16 5.58
N LEU A 167 5.32 -8.87 5.42
CA LEU A 167 5.74 -8.30 4.14
C LEU A 167 7.26 -8.19 4.07
N THR A 168 7.83 -8.74 3.00
CA THR A 168 9.26 -8.75 2.71
C THR A 168 9.51 -8.30 1.29
N CYS A 169 10.55 -7.52 1.05
CA CYS A 169 11.05 -7.20 -0.29
C CYS A 169 12.55 -7.52 -0.36
N ASP A 170 13.07 -7.73 -1.57
CA ASP A 170 14.51 -7.90 -1.78
C ASP A 170 15.31 -6.62 -1.48
N GLY A 171 14.69 -5.45 -1.62
CA GLY A 171 15.27 -4.16 -1.27
C GLY A 171 16.40 -3.70 -2.20
N ARG A 172 16.49 -4.26 -3.41
CA ARG A 172 17.48 -3.80 -4.38
C ARG A 172 17.14 -2.39 -4.85
N PHE A 173 18.16 -1.55 -4.96
CA PHE A 173 18.03 -0.20 -5.49
C PHE A 173 17.50 -0.22 -6.93
N ASP A 174 16.47 0.57 -7.20
CA ASP A 174 16.02 0.85 -8.57
C ASP A 174 16.91 1.93 -9.19
N PRO A 175 17.70 1.64 -10.24
CA PRO A 175 18.54 2.64 -10.90
C PRO A 175 17.77 3.82 -11.49
N ALA A 176 16.46 3.66 -11.73
CA ALA A 176 15.59 4.74 -12.22
C ALA A 176 15.04 5.63 -11.10
N ALA A 177 15.30 5.32 -9.83
CA ALA A 177 14.83 6.11 -8.70
C ALA A 177 15.44 7.53 -8.72
N GLN A 178 14.56 8.53 -8.69
CA GLN A 178 14.94 9.95 -8.82
C GLN A 178 15.09 10.65 -7.47
N ALA A 179 14.43 10.14 -6.42
CA ALA A 179 14.43 10.72 -5.09
C ALA A 179 14.75 9.63 -4.06
N ILE A 180 16.00 9.64 -3.57
CA ILE A 180 16.50 8.68 -2.58
C ILE A 180 16.95 9.37 -1.31
N GLY A 181 17.23 8.56 -0.28
CA GLY A 181 17.80 9.07 0.96
C GLY A 181 16.74 9.55 1.96
N PRO A 182 17.19 10.05 3.12
CA PRO A 182 16.32 10.27 4.27
C PRO A 182 15.26 11.36 4.03
N ASP A 183 15.57 12.39 3.25
CA ASP A 183 14.61 13.44 2.91
C ASP A 183 13.54 12.96 1.93
N ALA A 184 13.91 12.13 0.95
CA ALA A 184 12.95 11.48 0.07
C ALA A 184 12.01 10.55 0.84
N VAL A 185 12.54 9.78 1.81
CA VAL A 185 11.73 8.96 2.72
C VAL A 185 10.77 9.81 3.54
N ARG A 186 11.23 10.94 4.10
CA ARG A 186 10.34 11.87 4.83
C ARG A 186 9.25 12.44 3.93
N ALA A 187 9.60 12.88 2.72
CA ALA A 187 8.64 13.41 1.76
C ALA A 187 7.60 12.35 1.37
N ALA A 188 8.03 11.10 1.14
CA ALA A 188 7.14 10.00 0.82
C ALA A 188 6.21 9.63 1.99
N LEU A 189 6.71 9.62 3.24
CA LEU A 189 5.89 9.44 4.44
C LEU A 189 4.82 10.52 4.57
N VAL A 190 5.19 11.79 4.32
CA VAL A 190 4.23 12.91 4.35
C VAL A 190 3.23 12.83 3.21
N ARG A 191 3.65 12.42 2.00
CA ARG A 191 2.74 12.23 0.87
C ARG A 191 1.69 11.16 1.16
N ASP A 192 2.10 10.00 1.66
CA ASP A 192 1.20 8.84 1.79
C ASP A 192 0.38 8.86 3.09
N PHE A 193 0.91 9.44 4.18
CA PHE A 193 0.24 9.50 5.49
C PHE A 193 -0.11 10.91 5.98
N GLY A 194 0.34 11.96 5.32
CA GLY A 194 0.03 13.35 5.64
C GLY A 194 -1.26 13.79 4.96
N ARG A 195 -2.16 14.39 5.74
CA ARG A 195 -3.54 14.71 5.29
C ARG A 195 -3.65 15.87 4.29
N ASP A 196 -2.56 16.57 3.97
CA ASP A 196 -2.64 17.85 3.28
C ASP A 196 -2.90 17.75 1.75
N ALA A 197 -2.77 16.57 1.15
CA ALA A 197 -2.89 16.41 -0.30
C ALA A 197 -4.35 16.38 -0.85
N LEU A 198 -5.36 16.22 0.00
CA LEU A 198 -6.77 16.06 -0.43
C LEU A 198 -7.74 17.05 0.20
N GLN A 199 -7.26 18.21 0.64
CA GLN A 199 -8.14 19.32 0.94
C GLN A 199 -8.78 19.79 -0.38
N GLU A 200 -10.10 19.56 -0.50
CA GLU A 200 -10.98 20.21 -1.47
C GLU A 200 -10.78 19.93 -2.97
N THR A 201 -10.88 18.67 -3.39
CA THR A 201 -11.33 18.41 -4.78
C THR A 201 -12.74 17.83 -4.75
N GLY A 202 -13.71 18.74 -4.85
CA GLY A 202 -15.12 18.45 -5.11
C GLY A 202 -15.31 17.85 -6.50
N ALA A 203 -14.80 16.64 -6.72
CA ALA A 203 -15.20 15.84 -7.86
C ALA A 203 -16.63 15.33 -7.59
N GLU A 204 -17.61 16.05 -8.12
CA GLU A 204 -18.99 15.60 -8.15
C GLU A 204 -19.19 14.61 -9.29
N VAL A 205 -19.27 13.32 -8.96
CA VAL A 205 -19.98 12.36 -9.81
C VAL A 205 -21.34 12.12 -9.15
N GLY A 206 -22.35 12.87 -9.59
CA GLY A 206 -23.74 12.73 -9.12
C GLY A 206 -24.18 13.64 -7.97
N GLY A 207 -23.66 14.88 -7.88
CA GLY A 207 -24.35 16.00 -7.22
C GLY A 207 -24.44 16.00 -5.68
N ALA A 208 -23.62 15.21 -4.97
CA ALA A 208 -23.57 15.23 -3.50
C ALA A 208 -22.13 15.37 -2.97
N PRO A 209 -21.84 16.36 -2.10
CA PRO A 209 -20.55 16.51 -1.42
C PRO A 209 -20.16 15.24 -0.64
N VAL A 210 -18.86 14.90 -0.63
CA VAL A 210 -18.33 13.81 0.20
C VAL A 210 -18.08 14.35 1.63
N PRO A 211 -18.58 13.72 2.70
CA PRO A 211 -18.25 14.12 4.07
C PRO A 211 -16.76 13.90 4.38
N SER A 212 -16.10 14.89 4.98
CA SER A 212 -14.72 14.78 5.45
C SER A 212 -14.65 14.00 6.78
N PRO A 213 -13.83 12.93 6.90
CA PRO A 213 -13.58 12.28 8.19
C PRO A 213 -12.62 13.10 9.07
N SER A 214 -12.93 13.18 10.36
CA SER A 214 -12.21 13.90 11.44
C SER A 214 -10.68 13.68 11.44
N PRO A 215 -9.87 14.65 11.92
CA PRO A 215 -8.39 14.62 11.88
C PRO A 215 -7.79 13.40 12.61
N SER A 216 -7.18 12.50 11.84
CA SER A 216 -6.21 11.51 12.32
C SER A 216 -4.84 12.17 12.39
N PRO A 217 -3.97 11.81 13.34
CA PRO A 217 -2.71 12.51 13.52
C PRO A 217 -1.75 12.22 12.36
N SER A 218 -1.26 13.29 11.74
CA SER A 218 -0.22 13.31 10.70
C SER A 218 1.05 12.58 11.16
N VAL A 219 1.75 11.93 10.23
CA VAL A 219 3.06 11.33 10.54
C VAL A 219 4.11 12.42 10.74
N THR A 220 4.84 12.34 11.85
CA THR A 220 6.05 13.15 12.08
C THR A 220 7.28 12.27 11.84
N ALA A 221 8.24 12.73 11.05
CA ALA A 221 9.46 11.98 10.77
C ALA A 221 10.68 12.91 10.85
N THR A 222 11.71 12.48 11.59
CA THR A 222 12.97 13.22 11.76
C THR A 222 14.11 12.48 11.07
N ALA A 223 14.92 13.20 10.31
CA ALA A 223 16.11 12.67 9.65
C ALA A 223 17.37 13.08 10.41
N SER A 224 18.26 12.13 10.66
CA SER A 224 19.59 12.36 11.22
C SER A 224 20.60 11.43 10.52
N GLY A 225 21.54 12.02 9.79
CA GLY A 225 22.39 11.27 8.86
C GLY A 225 21.52 10.49 7.88
N ARG A 226 21.76 9.18 7.73
CA ARG A 226 20.97 8.28 6.86
C ARG A 226 19.73 7.70 7.54
N THR A 227 19.43 8.08 8.78
CA THR A 227 18.37 7.47 9.57
C THR A 227 17.17 8.38 9.63
N VAL A 228 16.01 7.87 9.21
CA VAL A 228 14.70 8.45 9.46
C VAL A 228 14.07 7.76 10.65
N THR A 229 13.63 8.55 11.63
CA THR A 229 12.96 8.08 12.83
C THR A 229 11.51 8.55 12.78
N VAL A 230 10.57 7.60 12.88
CA VAL A 230 9.14 7.87 12.85
C VAL A 230 8.57 7.47 14.22
N PRO A 231 8.26 8.44 15.11
CA PRO A 231 7.56 8.15 16.34
C PRO A 231 6.20 7.52 16.04
N VAL A 232 5.90 6.43 16.73
CA VAL A 232 4.58 5.84 16.75
C VAL A 232 3.87 6.46 17.96
N PRO A 233 2.83 7.29 17.76
CA PRO A 233 2.15 7.95 18.88
C PRO A 233 1.68 6.91 19.89
N LEU A 234 2.32 6.93 21.07
CA LEU A 234 1.97 6.04 22.18
C LEU A 234 0.66 6.55 22.78
N GLY A 235 -0.36 5.72 22.77
CA GLY A 235 -1.64 6.03 23.34
C GLY A 235 -2.35 4.74 23.73
N THR A 236 -2.81 4.66 24.97
CA THR A 236 -3.61 3.53 25.49
C THR A 236 -5.00 3.42 24.83
N ARG A 237 -5.22 4.08 23.68
CA ARG A 237 -6.49 4.13 22.97
C ARG A 237 -6.23 3.78 21.52
N THR A 238 -6.98 2.80 21.04
CA THR A 238 -7.13 2.50 19.62
C THR A 238 -7.52 3.75 18.83
N ASP A 239 -7.10 3.85 17.57
CA ASP A 239 -7.55 4.93 16.68
C ASP A 239 -9.06 4.81 16.37
N ALA A 240 -9.61 5.75 15.59
CA ALA A 240 -11.04 5.73 15.24
C ALA A 240 -11.48 4.48 14.48
N SER A 241 -10.53 3.74 13.89
CA SER A 241 -10.76 2.45 13.20
C SER A 241 -10.49 1.24 14.11
N GLY A 242 -10.18 1.44 15.39
CA GLY A 242 -9.91 0.37 16.34
C GLY A 242 -8.44 -0.09 16.36
N ARG A 243 -7.53 0.58 15.64
CA ARG A 243 -6.14 0.13 15.53
C ARG A 243 -5.25 0.56 16.68
N ASP A 244 -4.40 -0.34 17.15
CA ASP A 244 -3.48 -0.07 18.25
C ASP A 244 -2.13 0.54 17.77
N GLU A 245 -1.29 0.92 18.74
CA GLU A 245 0.04 1.49 18.47
C GLU A 245 0.95 0.50 17.72
N ARG A 246 0.81 -0.79 18.00
CA ARG A 246 1.65 -1.83 17.44
C ARG A 246 1.32 -2.03 15.96
N GLU A 247 0.05 -2.08 15.62
CA GLU A 247 -0.45 -2.15 14.23
C GLU A 247 0.01 -0.92 13.44
N ARG A 248 -0.10 0.28 14.02
CA ARG A 248 0.38 1.50 13.35
C ARG A 248 1.88 1.45 13.05
N GLY A 249 2.69 0.98 14.00
CA GLY A 249 4.12 0.85 13.76
C GLY A 249 4.46 -0.23 12.73
N TRP A 250 3.71 -1.35 12.70
CA TRP A 250 3.87 -2.37 11.66
C TRP A 250 3.45 -1.88 10.28
N GLN A 251 2.38 -1.09 10.18
CA GLN A 251 2.00 -0.42 8.94
C GLN A 251 3.15 0.44 8.41
N LEU A 252 3.73 1.30 9.25
CA LEU A 252 4.84 2.17 8.87
C LEU A 252 6.10 1.36 8.49
N ALA A 253 6.39 0.28 9.21
CA ALA A 253 7.51 -0.59 8.92
C ALA A 253 7.33 -1.34 7.59
N HIS A 254 6.16 -1.91 7.33
CA HIS A 254 5.86 -2.57 6.06
C HIS A 254 5.78 -1.59 4.89
N TRP A 255 5.26 -0.38 5.10
CA TRP A 255 5.33 0.69 4.10
C TRP A 255 6.78 1.00 3.71
N ALA A 256 7.70 1.07 4.68
CA ALA A 256 9.10 1.33 4.42
C ALA A 256 9.77 0.17 3.65
N VAL A 257 9.42 -1.07 3.96
CA VAL A 257 9.88 -2.24 3.20
C VAL A 257 9.30 -2.24 1.77
N ALA A 258 8.01 -1.94 1.60
CA ALA A 258 7.38 -1.88 0.29
C ALA A 258 7.97 -0.79 -0.61
N ASN A 259 8.41 0.33 -0.03
CA ASN A 259 9.05 1.43 -0.74
C ASN A 259 10.57 1.30 -0.85
N SER A 260 11.15 0.17 -0.42
CA SER A 260 12.60 0.10 -0.21
C SER A 260 13.42 0.25 -1.49
N SER A 261 12.90 -0.26 -2.60
CA SER A 261 13.58 -0.17 -3.89
C SER A 261 13.59 1.27 -4.42
N ALA A 262 12.43 1.92 -4.41
CA ALA A 262 12.22 3.29 -4.92
C ALA A 262 12.91 4.37 -4.07
N LEU A 263 13.07 4.14 -2.75
CA LEU A 263 13.66 5.11 -1.82
C LEU A 263 15.08 4.74 -1.37
N HIS A 264 15.63 3.65 -1.91
CA HIS A 264 16.91 3.06 -1.50
C HIS A 264 16.97 2.80 0.02
N ILE A 265 15.95 2.20 0.61
CA ILE A 265 15.95 1.82 2.05
C ILE A 265 16.69 0.49 2.21
N GLN A 266 17.70 0.47 3.07
CA GLN A 266 18.54 -0.71 3.30
C GLN A 266 18.20 -1.45 4.58
N ARG A 267 17.57 -0.77 5.56
CA ARG A 267 17.22 -1.39 6.84
C ARG A 267 16.00 -0.73 7.44
N VAL A 268 15.10 -1.55 7.99
CA VAL A 268 13.95 -1.11 8.78
C VAL A 268 13.96 -1.88 10.11
N THR A 269 13.79 -1.17 11.22
CA THR A 269 13.72 -1.77 12.56
C THR A 269 12.46 -1.31 13.26
N TYR A 270 11.71 -2.28 13.79
CA TYR A 270 10.51 -2.03 14.59
C TYR A 270 10.21 -3.22 15.52
N ALA A 271 9.75 -2.95 16.74
CA ALA A 271 9.27 -3.97 17.70
C ALA A 271 10.20 -5.18 17.88
N GLY A 272 11.52 -4.95 18.01
CA GLY A 272 12.53 -6.01 18.19
C GLY A 272 12.85 -6.81 16.92
N ARG A 273 12.30 -6.41 15.77
CA ARG A 273 12.54 -7.03 14.47
C ARG A 273 13.32 -6.09 13.56
N VAL A 274 14.14 -6.68 12.70
CA VAL A 274 14.90 -5.97 11.67
C VAL A 274 14.71 -6.63 10.32
N TRP A 275 14.44 -5.82 9.31
CA TRP A 275 14.52 -6.16 7.91
C TRP A 275 15.75 -5.49 7.32
N ILE A 276 16.51 -6.22 6.49
CA ILE A 276 17.69 -5.72 5.79
C ILE A 276 17.56 -6.09 4.30
N ALA A 277 17.78 -5.12 3.43
CA ALA A 277 17.79 -5.33 1.98
C ALA A 277 18.85 -6.39 1.59
N GLY A 278 18.47 -7.30 0.71
CA GLY A 278 19.35 -8.32 0.15
C GLY A 278 19.75 -9.48 1.08
N SER A 279 19.39 -9.45 2.37
CA SER A 279 19.70 -10.54 3.32
C SER A 279 18.58 -11.58 3.37
N ASP A 280 18.92 -12.88 3.35
CA ASP A 280 17.99 -14.00 3.60
C ASP A 280 16.64 -13.91 2.87
N GLY A 281 16.66 -13.46 1.60
CA GLY A 281 15.43 -13.28 0.80
C GLY A 281 14.50 -12.18 1.33
N GLY A 282 15.02 -11.23 2.12
CA GLY A 282 14.28 -10.13 2.72
C GLY A 282 13.54 -10.51 4.01
N ALA A 283 13.87 -11.61 4.69
CA ALA A 283 13.16 -12.05 5.89
C ALA A 283 13.38 -11.14 7.11
N TRP A 284 12.34 -10.95 7.92
CA TRP A 284 12.41 -10.24 9.20
C TRP A 284 13.12 -11.07 10.28
N GLN A 285 14.26 -10.58 10.76
CA GLN A 285 15.07 -11.22 11.79
C GLN A 285 14.80 -10.62 13.17
N GLN A 286 15.02 -11.40 14.23
CA GLN A 286 15.06 -10.87 15.59
C GLN A 286 16.36 -10.07 15.78
N VAL A 287 16.25 -8.87 16.36
CA VAL A 287 17.44 -8.07 16.68
C VAL A 287 18.21 -8.79 17.80
N ARG A 288 19.42 -9.28 17.50
CA ARG A 288 20.31 -9.91 18.48
C ARG A 288 20.89 -8.83 19.38
N SER A 289 20.55 -8.86 20.66
CA SER A 289 21.04 -7.90 21.65
C SER A 289 22.55 -8.01 21.87
N GLN A 290 23.33 -7.15 21.22
CA GLN A 290 24.68 -6.81 21.67
C GLN A 290 24.66 -5.38 22.21
N GLY A 291 24.48 -5.24 23.53
CA GLY A 291 24.89 -4.04 24.28
C GLY A 291 23.96 -2.82 24.33
N VAL A 292 22.86 -2.73 23.57
CA VAL A 292 21.96 -1.54 23.60
C VAL A 292 20.49 -1.96 23.78
N ALA A 293 20.18 -2.56 24.93
CA ALA A 293 18.96 -3.35 25.13
C ALA A 293 17.61 -2.59 25.15
N GLY A 294 17.58 -1.26 25.12
CA GLY A 294 16.35 -0.46 25.30
C GLY A 294 15.71 0.09 24.03
N ALA A 295 16.50 0.56 23.06
CA ALA A 295 15.97 1.31 21.91
C ALA A 295 15.44 0.40 20.78
N GLU A 296 15.95 -0.83 20.67
CA GLU A 296 15.66 -1.75 19.56
C GLU A 296 14.38 -2.58 19.77
N LYS A 297 13.94 -2.75 21.03
CA LYS A 297 12.68 -3.41 21.40
C LYS A 297 11.48 -2.45 21.51
N SER A 298 11.71 -1.16 21.24
CA SER A 298 10.67 -0.15 21.39
C SER A 298 9.56 -0.32 20.34
N VAL A 299 8.31 -0.29 20.80
CA VAL A 299 7.11 -0.19 19.96
C VAL A 299 6.75 1.25 19.62
N GLY A 300 7.41 2.22 20.26
CA GLY A 300 7.12 3.65 20.10
C GLY A 300 7.85 4.32 18.94
N VAL A 301 8.66 3.58 18.16
CA VAL A 301 9.45 4.17 17.08
C VAL A 301 9.77 3.18 15.96
N VAL A 302 9.55 3.59 14.71
CA VAL A 302 10.06 2.91 13.52
C VAL A 302 11.36 3.61 13.09
N ARG A 303 12.41 2.83 12.87
CA ARG A 303 13.69 3.34 12.36
C ARG A 303 13.93 2.84 10.95
N ILE A 304 14.21 3.76 10.04
CA ILE A 304 14.44 3.50 8.62
C ILE A 304 15.82 4.02 8.27
N VAL A 305 16.68 3.20 7.68
CA VAL A 305 18.04 3.58 7.26
C VAL A 305 18.13 3.47 5.75
N THR A 306 18.52 4.56 5.10
CA THR A 306 18.69 4.63 3.65
C THR A 306 20.12 4.28 3.23
N GLY A 307 20.26 3.81 1.99
CA GLY A 307 21.52 3.63 1.30
C GLY A 307 22.18 4.95 0.91
N GLN A 308 23.32 4.83 0.23
CA GLN A 308 24.10 5.93 -0.33
C GLN A 308 23.78 6.11 -1.81
#